data_AF-A0A6C0M1E8-F1
#
_entry.id   AF-A0A6C0M1E8-F1
#
_cell.length_a   1.000
_cell.length_b   1.000
_cell.length_c   1.000
_cell.angle_alpha   90.00
_cell.angle_beta   90.00
_cell.angle_gamma   90.00
#
_symmetry.space_group_name_H-M   'P 1'
#
loop_
_entity.id
_entity.type
_entity.pdbx_description
1 polymer ?
#
loop_
_entity_poly.entity_id
_entity_poly.type
_entity_poly.pdbx_seq_one_letter_code
_entity_poly.pdbx_strand_id
1 'polypeptide(L)'
;MFLACLFRIFVWFQRTFETMFQSMTNDSHRKFFISVLEDYDPDLDAYVPEDAIFVEEWTRGHHIRRRILNTGERIVDYNGDPWVPVVVPWIWIGDTKSKVDLTEALSRYMVADNLITLDLLETFFPNSDFKVAYIDPRTFIEHDFPAEGVRIRALNAAR
;
A
#
# COMPACT_ATOMS: atom_id res chain seq x y z
N MET A 1 -24.99 11.46 -44.61
CA MET A 1 -23.69 10.90 -44.19
C MET A 1 -23.15 11.55 -42.89
N PHE A 2 -23.27 12.86 -42.70
CA PHE A 2 -22.79 13.57 -41.48
C PHE A 2 -23.44 13.14 -40.15
N LEU A 3 -24.73 12.79 -40.15
CA LEU A 3 -25.45 12.42 -38.91
C LEU A 3 -24.92 11.12 -38.27
N ALA A 4 -24.47 10.16 -39.08
CA ALA A 4 -23.95 8.87 -38.60
C ALA A 4 -22.59 9.01 -37.92
N CYS A 5 -21.76 9.96 -38.35
CA CYS A 5 -20.48 10.26 -37.70
C CYS A 5 -20.69 10.92 -36.33
N LEU A 6 -21.63 11.86 -36.22
CA LEU A 6 -21.94 12.52 -34.95
C LEU A 6 -22.47 11.53 -33.90
N PHE A 7 -23.31 10.58 -34.32
CA PHE A 7 -23.80 9.53 -33.42
C PHE A 7 -22.67 8.60 -32.93
N ARG A 8 -21.72 8.24 -33.81
CA ARG A 8 -20.56 7.41 -33.42
C ARG A 8 -19.63 8.15 -32.46
N ILE A 9 -19.41 9.45 -32.67
CA ILE A 9 -18.62 10.29 -31.75
C ILE A 9 -19.34 10.40 -30.40
N PHE A 10 -20.66 10.60 -30.40
CA PHE A 10 -21.46 10.68 -29.19
C PHE A 10 -21.44 9.36 -28.39
N VAL A 11 -21.61 8.21 -29.04
CA VAL A 11 -21.52 6.89 -28.38
C VAL A 11 -20.11 6.62 -27.85
N TRP A 12 -19.08 7.00 -28.59
CA TRP A 12 -17.69 6.89 -28.12
C TRP A 12 -17.43 7.81 -26.91
N PHE A 13 -17.95 9.04 -26.94
CA PHE A 13 -17.85 9.98 -25.83
C PHE A 13 -18.61 9.49 -24.60
N GLN A 14 -19.83 8.96 -24.76
CA GLN A 14 -20.59 8.36 -23.66
C GLN A 14 -19.87 7.17 -23.06
N ARG A 15 -19.34 6.24 -23.86
CA ARG A 15 -18.55 5.10 -23.34
C ARG A 15 -17.29 5.55 -22.61
N THR A 16 -16.58 6.54 -23.15
CA THR A 16 -15.40 7.10 -22.50
C THR A 16 -15.75 7.79 -21.18
N PHE A 17 -16.86 8.54 -21.17
CA PHE A 17 -17.36 9.23 -19.98
C PHE A 17 -17.85 8.23 -18.92
N GLU A 18 -18.57 7.18 -19.29
CA GLU A 18 -18.99 6.10 -18.39
C GLU A 18 -17.80 5.36 -17.79
N THR A 19 -16.76 5.07 -18.58
CA THR A 19 -15.53 4.44 -18.08
C THR A 19 -14.79 5.35 -17.10
N MET A 20 -14.74 6.66 -17.40
CA MET A 20 -14.15 7.67 -16.52
C MET A 20 -14.97 7.84 -15.23
N PHE A 21 -16.31 7.82 -15.31
CA PHE A 21 -17.19 7.97 -14.16
C PHE A 21 -17.20 6.72 -13.27
N GLN A 22 -17.18 5.51 -13.86
CA GLN A 22 -17.04 4.25 -13.11
C GLN A 22 -15.69 4.14 -12.39
N SER A 23 -14.62 4.71 -12.95
CA SER A 23 -13.33 4.87 -12.26
C SER A 23 -13.42 5.82 -11.06
N MET A 24 -14.32 6.81 -11.08
CA MET A 24 -14.49 7.77 -9.99
C MET A 24 -15.38 7.29 -8.83
N THR A 25 -16.14 6.19 -8.99
CA THR A 25 -17.13 5.73 -8.00
C THR A 25 -16.72 4.52 -7.17
N ASN A 26 -15.58 3.89 -7.47
CA ASN A 26 -15.15 2.65 -6.80
C ASN A 26 -14.29 2.92 -5.57
N ASP A 27 -14.74 3.86 -4.73
CA ASP A 27 -14.17 3.98 -3.39
C ASP A 27 -14.62 2.75 -2.59
N SER A 28 -13.66 2.01 -2.05
CA SER A 28 -13.93 0.83 -1.24
C SER A 28 -13.01 0.78 -0.03
N HIS A 29 -13.50 0.12 1.01
CA HIS A 29 -12.77 -0.09 2.26
C HIS A 29 -12.96 -1.54 2.68
N ARG A 30 -11.87 -2.26 2.98
CA ARG A 30 -11.91 -3.64 3.46
C ARG A 30 -10.83 -3.90 4.50
N LYS A 31 -11.12 -4.81 5.43
CA LYS A 31 -10.20 -5.34 6.44
C LYS A 31 -10.02 -6.82 6.19
N PHE A 32 -8.80 -7.32 6.32
CA PHE A 32 -8.49 -8.74 6.17
C PHE A 32 -7.13 -9.07 6.80
N PHE A 33 -6.91 -10.36 7.09
CA PHE A 33 -5.60 -10.87 7.48
C PHE A 33 -4.86 -11.43 6.27
N ILE A 34 -3.55 -11.22 6.23
CA ILE A 34 -2.62 -11.99 5.42
C ILE A 34 -1.99 -13.00 6.37
N SER A 35 -2.41 -14.26 6.25
CA SER A 35 -1.92 -15.38 7.07
C SER A 35 -1.83 -16.63 6.19
N VAL A 36 -1.05 -17.60 6.68
CA VAL A 36 -1.04 -18.96 6.12
C VAL A 36 -2.29 -19.73 6.56
N LEU A 37 -2.91 -19.36 7.68
CA LEU A 37 -4.14 -19.95 8.21
C LEU A 37 -5.37 -19.15 7.72
N GLU A 38 -6.47 -19.83 7.40
CA GLU A 38 -7.65 -19.22 6.75
C GLU A 38 -8.78 -18.82 7.72
N ASP A 39 -8.58 -18.94 9.04
CA ASP A 39 -9.69 -18.94 10.01
C ASP A 39 -9.87 -17.63 10.82
N TYR A 40 -9.15 -16.56 10.49
CA TYR A 40 -9.18 -15.31 11.26
C TYR A 40 -10.28 -14.33 10.80
N ASP A 41 -10.96 -13.70 11.76
CA ASP A 41 -12.05 -12.73 11.50
C ASP A 41 -11.64 -11.33 11.98
N PRO A 42 -11.36 -10.40 11.05
CA PRO A 42 -10.85 -9.06 11.39
C PRO A 42 -11.84 -8.21 12.19
N ASP A 43 -13.13 -8.58 12.23
CA ASP A 43 -14.15 -7.85 12.97
C ASP A 43 -14.37 -8.41 14.40
N LEU A 44 -13.87 -9.62 14.69
CA LEU A 44 -14.00 -10.28 16.00
C LEU A 44 -12.70 -10.25 16.81
N ASP A 45 -11.55 -10.29 16.14
CA ASP A 45 -10.24 -10.37 16.79
C ASP A 45 -9.80 -9.02 17.39
N ALA A 46 -9.32 -9.04 18.64
CA ALA A 46 -8.85 -7.83 19.33
C ALA A 46 -7.36 -7.52 19.07
N TYR A 47 -6.59 -8.51 18.62
CA TYR A 47 -5.15 -8.44 18.39
C TYR A 47 -4.79 -9.19 17.12
N VAL A 48 -3.70 -8.79 16.47
CA VAL A 48 -3.17 -9.51 15.31
C VAL A 48 -2.58 -10.85 15.77
N PRO A 49 -3.01 -11.98 15.18
CA PRO A 49 -2.46 -13.31 15.48
C PRO A 49 -0.94 -13.41 15.24
N GLU A 50 -0.32 -14.46 15.79
CA GLU A 50 1.14 -14.63 15.76
C GLU A 50 1.71 -14.77 14.34
N ASP A 51 0.97 -15.40 13.44
CA ASP A 51 1.33 -15.78 12.08
C ASP A 51 0.55 -14.98 11.02
N ALA A 52 0.02 -13.82 11.40
CA ALA A 52 -0.83 -13.01 10.55
C ALA A 52 -0.37 -11.55 10.52
N ILE A 53 -0.70 -10.88 9.42
CA ILE A 53 -0.58 -9.44 9.28
C ILE A 53 -1.97 -8.90 9.01
N PHE A 54 -2.45 -8.01 9.87
CA PHE A 54 -3.72 -7.36 9.63
C PHE A 54 -3.55 -6.23 8.62
N VAL A 55 -4.45 -6.16 7.65
CA VAL A 55 -4.46 -5.15 6.59
C VAL A 55 -5.82 -4.47 6.54
N GLU A 56 -5.78 -3.14 6.58
CA GLU A 56 -6.91 -2.26 6.31
C GLU A 56 -6.63 -1.54 4.99
N GLU A 57 -7.46 -1.77 3.97
CA GLU A 57 -7.24 -1.32 2.60
C GLU A 57 -8.33 -0.34 2.15
N TRP A 58 -7.89 0.81 1.63
CA TRP A 58 -8.73 1.80 0.97
C TRP A 58 -8.38 1.88 -0.51
N THR A 59 -9.41 1.93 -1.35
CA THR A 59 -9.28 2.22 -2.78
C THR A 59 -9.91 3.57 -3.08
N ARG A 60 -9.25 4.38 -3.90
CA ARG A 60 -9.78 5.62 -4.48
C ARG A 60 -9.39 5.70 -5.95
N GLY A 61 -10.33 5.40 -6.84
CA GLY A 61 -10.06 5.21 -8.26
C GLY A 61 -9.02 4.13 -8.52
N HIS A 62 -7.87 4.51 -9.10
CA HIS A 62 -6.75 3.59 -9.38
C HIS A 62 -5.71 3.50 -8.25
N HIS A 63 -5.91 4.25 -7.16
CA HIS A 63 -4.97 4.27 -6.05
C HIS A 63 -5.44 3.35 -4.93
N ILE A 64 -4.47 2.66 -4.31
CA ILE A 64 -4.69 1.77 -3.17
C ILE A 64 -3.80 2.23 -2.02
N ARG A 65 -4.37 2.31 -0.82
CA ARG A 65 -3.66 2.54 0.44
C ARG A 65 -3.94 1.40 1.38
N ARG A 66 -2.89 0.91 2.04
CA ARG A 66 -2.94 -0.19 3.00
C ARG A 66 -2.29 0.25 4.29
N ARG A 67 -3.07 0.28 5.36
CA ARG A 67 -2.54 0.28 6.72
C ARG A 67 -2.28 -1.16 7.13
N ILE A 68 -1.20 -1.36 7.84
CA ILE A 68 -0.80 -2.66 8.34
C ILE A 68 -0.67 -2.60 9.85
N LEU A 69 -1.01 -3.71 10.51
CA LEU A 69 -0.65 -3.95 11.90
C LEU A 69 0.11 -5.27 11.96
N ASN A 70 1.23 -5.25 12.68
CA ASN A 70 2.12 -6.40 12.84
C ASN A 70 1.60 -7.36 13.92
N THR A 71 2.15 -8.56 13.94
CA THR A 71 1.91 -9.59 14.96
C THR A 71 1.82 -9.02 16.38
N GLY A 72 0.77 -9.40 17.11
CA GLY A 72 0.55 -9.02 18.51
C GLY A 72 0.08 -7.58 18.73
N GLU A 73 0.04 -6.74 17.69
CA GLU A 73 -0.52 -5.39 17.80
C GLU A 73 -2.02 -5.44 18.01
N ARG A 74 -2.56 -4.46 18.74
CA ARG A 74 -4.00 -4.36 18.98
C ARG A 74 -4.70 -3.85 17.74
N ILE A 75 -5.77 -4.54 17.34
CA ILE A 75 -6.63 -4.11 16.23
C ILE A 75 -7.50 -2.96 16.72
N VAL A 76 -7.27 -1.78 16.15
CA VAL A 76 -8.01 -0.56 16.43
C VAL A 76 -8.36 0.12 15.12
N ASP A 77 -9.56 0.70 15.03
CA ASP A 77 -9.99 1.45 13.85
C ASP A 77 -9.04 2.59 13.55
N TYR A 78 -8.73 2.78 12.28
CA TYR A 78 -7.90 3.90 11.85
C TYR A 78 -8.68 5.22 11.96
N ASN A 79 -8.22 6.11 12.82
CA ASN A 79 -8.82 7.43 13.04
C ASN A 79 -8.04 8.54 12.31
N GLY A 80 -7.83 8.37 11.00
CA GLY A 80 -7.08 9.31 10.16
C GLY A 80 -7.54 9.26 8.70
N ASP A 81 -6.95 10.10 7.85
CA ASP A 81 -7.16 10.04 6.40
C ASP A 81 -5.99 9.30 5.73
N PRO A 82 -6.21 8.11 5.13
CA PRO A 82 -5.15 7.29 4.53
C PRO A 82 -4.50 7.94 3.30
N TRP A 83 -5.11 9.02 2.79
CA TRP A 83 -4.64 9.77 1.63
C TRP A 83 -3.81 11.00 2.01
N VAL A 84 -3.59 11.25 3.30
CA VAL A 84 -2.71 12.33 3.76
C VAL A 84 -1.31 12.18 3.16
N PRO A 85 -0.69 13.27 2.67
CA PRO A 85 0.68 13.23 2.19
C PRO A 85 1.65 12.74 3.27
N VAL A 86 2.55 11.82 2.90
CA VAL A 86 3.57 11.26 3.79
C VAL A 86 4.97 11.54 3.26
N VAL A 87 5.96 11.47 4.15
CA VAL A 87 7.37 11.47 3.77
C VAL A 87 7.72 10.09 3.22
N VAL A 88 8.04 10.02 1.93
CA VAL A 88 8.53 8.79 1.31
C VAL A 88 9.97 8.57 1.77
N PRO A 89 10.31 7.45 2.44
CA PRO A 89 11.63 7.29 3.04
C PRO A 89 12.74 6.95 2.02
N TRP A 90 12.38 6.58 0.79
CA TRP A 90 13.32 6.11 -0.23
C TRP A 90 12.93 6.58 -1.64
N ILE A 91 13.94 6.75 -2.50
CA ILE A 91 13.73 6.87 -3.95
C ILE A 91 13.62 5.48 -4.58
N TRP A 92 14.40 4.54 -4.06
CA TRP A 92 14.42 3.14 -4.47
C TRP A 92 14.53 2.26 -3.24
N ILE A 93 13.80 1.16 -3.24
CA ILE A 93 13.92 0.08 -2.25
C ILE A 93 13.84 -1.25 -2.97
N GLY A 94 14.70 -2.19 -2.59
CA GLY A 94 14.71 -3.49 -3.23
C GLY A 94 15.69 -4.46 -2.62
N ASP A 95 15.67 -5.69 -3.15
CA ASP A 95 16.63 -6.71 -2.78
C ASP A 95 17.94 -6.50 -3.55
N THR A 96 19.01 -6.28 -2.80
CA THR A 96 20.35 -6.04 -3.34
C THR A 96 20.93 -7.25 -4.05
N LYS A 97 20.49 -8.46 -3.69
CA LYS A 97 20.98 -9.73 -4.26
C LYS A 97 20.28 -10.06 -5.57
N SER A 98 18.94 -10.15 -5.56
CA SER A 98 18.15 -10.47 -6.76
C SER A 98 17.91 -9.28 -7.69
N LYS A 99 18.21 -8.05 -7.24
CA LYS A 99 17.95 -6.79 -7.96
C LYS A 99 16.46 -6.56 -8.25
N VAL A 100 15.58 -7.14 -7.45
CA VAL A 100 14.13 -6.90 -7.52
C VAL A 100 13.81 -5.54 -6.92
N ASP A 101 13.14 -4.69 -7.69
CA ASP A 101 12.62 -3.40 -7.25
C ASP A 101 11.28 -3.59 -6.52
N LEU A 102 11.20 -3.08 -5.29
CA LEU A 102 10.02 -3.18 -4.43
C LEU A 102 9.31 -1.82 -4.28
N THR A 103 9.79 -0.77 -4.95
CA THR A 103 9.32 0.62 -4.78
C THR A 103 7.84 0.76 -5.11
N GLU A 104 7.43 0.26 -6.28
CA GLU A 104 6.01 0.30 -6.68
C GLU A 104 5.16 -0.56 -5.75
N ALA A 105 5.64 -1.77 -5.41
CA ALA A 105 4.91 -2.68 -4.55
C ALA A 105 4.71 -2.10 -3.13
N LEU A 106 5.67 -1.32 -2.63
CA LEU A 106 5.58 -0.69 -1.32
C LEU A 106 4.83 0.64 -1.30
N SER A 107 4.61 1.26 -2.47
CA SER A 107 3.87 2.52 -2.59
C SER A 107 2.46 2.46 -1.98
N ARG A 108 1.81 1.29 -2.03
CA ARG A 108 0.49 1.05 -1.44
C ARG A 108 0.49 1.10 0.10
N TYR A 109 1.63 0.89 0.75
CA TYR A 109 1.76 0.92 2.22
C TYR A 109 2.22 2.28 2.75
N MET A 110 2.20 3.33 1.91
CA MET A 110 2.55 4.70 2.32
C MET A 110 1.35 5.37 3.02
N VAL A 111 0.95 4.83 4.16
CA VAL A 111 -0.06 5.39 5.08
C VAL A 111 0.68 5.87 6.33
N ALA A 112 0.27 7.01 6.88
CA ALA A 112 0.89 7.56 8.09
C ALA A 112 0.82 6.55 9.24
N ASP A 113 1.89 6.50 10.02
CA ASP A 113 2.11 5.62 11.17
C ASP A 113 2.28 4.12 10.87
N ASN A 114 2.23 3.70 9.60
CA ASN A 114 2.66 2.36 9.22
C ASN A 114 4.13 2.12 9.64
N LEU A 115 4.40 0.93 10.17
CA LEU A 115 5.75 0.45 10.44
C LEU A 115 6.07 -0.69 9.47
N ILE A 116 6.95 -0.41 8.50
CA ILE A 116 7.42 -1.39 7.53
C ILE A 116 8.61 -2.14 8.14
N THR A 117 8.42 -3.38 8.56
CA THR A 117 9.46 -4.23 9.17
C THR A 117 10.07 -5.18 8.13
N LEU A 118 11.20 -5.81 8.46
CA LEU A 118 11.77 -6.87 7.61
C LEU A 118 10.82 -8.08 7.51
N ASP A 119 10.25 -8.53 8.63
CA ASP A 119 9.31 -9.65 8.69
C ASP A 119 8.10 -9.47 7.74
N LEU A 120 7.58 -8.24 7.66
CA LEU A 120 6.53 -7.88 6.71
C LEU A 120 7.00 -8.05 5.25
N LEU A 121 8.21 -7.57 4.93
CA LEU A 121 8.74 -7.68 3.59
C LEU A 121 9.02 -9.13 3.21
N GLU A 122 9.53 -9.94 4.13
CA GLU A 122 9.73 -11.38 3.94
C GLU A 122 8.40 -12.11 3.71
N THR A 123 7.33 -11.69 4.40
CA THR A 123 5.98 -12.22 4.18
C THR A 123 5.47 -11.93 2.76
N PHE A 124 5.76 -10.74 2.22
CA PHE A 124 5.35 -10.37 0.85
C PHE A 124 6.25 -10.95 -0.23
N PHE A 125 7.52 -11.17 0.07
CA PHE A 125 8.56 -11.60 -0.87
C PHE A 125 9.35 -12.77 -0.30
N PRO A 126 8.74 -13.95 -0.17
CA PRO A 126 9.37 -15.10 0.47
C PRO A 126 10.57 -15.57 -0.38
N ASN A 127 11.77 -15.20 0.06
CA ASN A 127 13.05 -15.61 -0.53
C ASN A 127 14.07 -15.81 0.59
N SER A 128 14.77 -16.94 0.59
CA SER A 128 15.66 -17.36 1.70
C SER A 128 16.93 -16.53 1.89
N ASP A 129 17.29 -15.66 0.94
CA ASP A 129 18.50 -14.83 0.98
C ASP A 129 18.19 -13.34 0.79
N PHE A 130 17.04 -12.89 1.29
CA PHE A 130 16.53 -11.55 1.08
C PHE A 130 17.39 -10.50 1.80
N LYS A 131 18.08 -9.63 1.04
CA LYS A 131 18.87 -8.52 1.60
C LYS A 131 18.35 -7.18 1.07
N VAL A 132 17.47 -6.55 1.84
CA VAL A 132 16.84 -5.28 1.47
C VAL A 132 17.79 -4.11 1.75
N ALA A 133 17.88 -3.21 0.78
CA ALA A 133 18.47 -1.89 0.94
C ALA A 133 17.55 -0.84 0.31
N TYR A 134 17.80 0.43 0.64
CA TYR A 134 17.09 1.55 0.05
C TYR A 134 18.02 2.74 -0.17
N ILE A 135 17.64 3.62 -1.11
CA ILE A 135 18.36 4.87 -1.39
C ILE A 135 17.62 6.02 -0.70
N ASP A 136 18.30 6.71 0.22
CA ASP A 136 17.74 7.88 0.93
C ASP A 136 17.53 9.05 -0.05
N PRO A 137 16.35 9.69 -0.05
CA PRO A 137 15.99 10.74 -1.01
C PRO A 137 16.74 12.06 -0.84
N ARG A 138 17.38 12.28 0.31
CA ARG A 138 18.11 13.51 0.64
C ARG A 138 19.59 13.37 0.37
N THR A 139 20.16 12.21 0.72
CA THR A 139 21.61 11.98 0.59
C THR A 139 21.98 11.28 -0.72
N PHE A 140 21.03 10.58 -1.36
CA PHE A 140 21.27 9.68 -2.49
C PHE A 140 22.26 8.55 -2.17
N ILE A 141 22.38 8.20 -0.89
CA ILE A 141 23.23 7.11 -0.42
C ILE A 141 22.38 5.86 -0.21
N GLU A 142 22.93 4.71 -0.59
CA GLU A 142 22.33 3.40 -0.30
C GLU A 142 22.56 3.02 1.16
N HIS A 143 21.49 2.59 1.82
CA HIS A 143 21.47 2.14 3.20
C HIS A 143 20.89 0.73 3.29
N ASP A 144 21.49 -0.12 4.11
CA ASP A 144 20.85 -1.39 4.51
C ASP A 144 19.52 -1.07 5.22
N PHE A 145 18.51 -1.92 5.01
CA PHE A 145 17.21 -1.74 5.65
C PHE A 145 17.32 -1.95 7.17
N PRO A 146 16.77 -1.04 8.00
CA PRO A 146 16.95 -1.10 9.45
C PRO A 146 16.21 -2.29 10.06
N ALA A 147 16.80 -2.90 11.10
CA ALA A 147 16.23 -4.06 11.79
C ALA A 147 14.93 -3.70 12.52
N GLU A 148 14.83 -2.48 13.05
CA GLU A 148 13.65 -1.94 13.71
C GLU A 148 12.52 -1.54 12.73
N GLY A 149 12.78 -1.61 11.43
CA GLY A 149 11.86 -1.18 10.39
C GLY A 149 11.81 0.34 10.17
N VAL A 150 11.00 0.75 9.20
CA VAL A 150 10.85 2.16 8.80
C VAL A 150 9.42 2.62 9.08
N ARG A 151 9.27 3.62 9.95
CA ARG A 151 7.97 4.25 10.22
C ARG A 151 7.66 5.33 9.19
N ILE A 152 6.50 5.22 8.56
CA ILE A 152 5.98 6.20 7.60
C ILE A 152 5.41 7.38 8.36
N ARG A 153 5.95 8.57 8.10
CA ARG A 153 5.55 9.81 8.79
C ARG A 153 4.66 10.66 7.91
N ALA A 154 3.59 11.22 8.48
CA ALA A 154 2.83 12.27 7.81
C ALA A 154 3.73 13.47 7.50
N LEU A 155 3.58 14.08 6.33
CA LEU A 155 4.40 15.21 5.87
C LEU A 155 4.30 16.41 6.83
N ASN A 156 3.11 16.62 7.41
CA ASN A 156 2.84 17.74 8.32
C ASN A 156 3.32 17.49 9.76
N ALA A 157 3.68 16.25 10.11
CA ALA A 157 4.21 15.89 11.44
C ALA A 157 5.74 16.06 11.54
N ALA A 158 6.42 16.42 10.43
CA ALA A 158 7.86 16.59 10.37
C ALA A 158 8.34 18.01 10.71
N ARG A 159 7.60 18.77 11.51
CA ARG A 159 7.97 20.11 12.00
C ARG A 159 8.41 20.09 13.45
#